data_AF-A0A2K9PNX3-F1
#
_entry.id   AF-A0A2K9PNX3-F1
#
_cell.length_a   1.000
_cell.length_b   1.000
_cell.length_c   1.000
_cell.angle_alpha   90.00
_cell.angle_beta   90.00
_cell.angle_gamma   90.00
#
_symmetry.space_group_name_H-M   'P 1'
#
loop_
_entity.id
_entity.type
_entity.pdbx_description
1 polymer ?
#
loop_
_entity_poly.entity_id
_entity_poly.type
_entity_poly.pdbx_seq_one_letter_code
_entity_poly.pdbx_strand_id
1 'polypeptide(L)'
;MNTVNRLAEKIEKAKALDFGNILNESIELFKKTWLQGVLLQLFTLIIMMPLIIILFLPLIGLIIAQQESGYSGSEALSGFFAGMSILYILFIFVGIFVLGAVSVALNAAFFRIIYKLDYNETVTTSDFFYFVKGKHLSKIFVLMLASFGIAILAMMLCYLPIFYVMIPLSYFSIVYTFNPELSVGEIVKTSFKIGNKKWLLTFGTMFVASTLAQLVGLLLCGIGFLVTAPFVYHPMYLIYKNVIGFKETDPIEEIGLLPE
;
A
#
# COMPACT_ATOMS: atom_id res chain seq x y z
N MET A 1 0.24 -15.26 -27.29
CA MET A 1 -0.57 -15.32 -26.05
C MET A 1 -0.42 -14.00 -25.32
N ASN A 2 -1.49 -13.24 -25.04
CA ASN A 2 -1.38 -11.95 -24.35
C ASN A 2 -0.85 -12.15 -22.91
N THR A 3 -0.10 -11.19 -22.37
CA THR A 3 0.54 -11.21 -21.05
C THR A 3 -0.41 -11.66 -19.95
N VAL A 4 -1.66 -11.17 -19.94
CA VAL A 4 -2.68 -11.53 -18.95
C VAL A 4 -3.01 -13.02 -18.96
N ASN A 5 -3.12 -13.64 -20.13
CA ASN A 5 -3.39 -15.08 -20.24
C ASN A 5 -2.23 -15.91 -19.69
N ARG A 6 -0.99 -15.44 -19.89
CA ARG A 6 0.21 -16.07 -19.30
C ARG A 6 0.23 -15.96 -17.78
N LEU A 7 -0.12 -14.80 -17.22
CA LEU A 7 -0.22 -14.63 -15.76
C LEU A 7 -1.33 -15.51 -15.18
N ALA A 8 -2.48 -15.55 -15.85
CA ALA A 8 -3.60 -16.42 -15.51
C ALA A 8 -3.20 -17.91 -15.45
N GLU A 9 -2.49 -18.39 -16.46
CA GLU A 9 -2.04 -19.79 -16.54
C GLU A 9 -1.05 -20.11 -15.40
N LYS A 10 -0.11 -19.21 -15.12
CA LYS A 10 0.83 -19.36 -13.98
C LYS A 10 0.08 -19.49 -12.65
N ILE A 11 -0.92 -18.64 -12.41
CA ILE A 11 -1.73 -18.69 -11.19
C ILE A 11 -2.53 -20.00 -11.09
N GLU A 12 -3.09 -20.50 -12.20
CA GLU A 12 -3.87 -21.74 -12.22
C GLU A 12 -3.00 -22.96 -11.92
N LYS A 13 -1.82 -23.03 -12.54
CA LYS A 13 -0.85 -24.12 -12.37
C LYS A 13 0.00 -24.01 -11.09
N ALA A 14 -0.11 -22.92 -10.34
CA ALA A 14 0.67 -22.70 -9.13
C ALA A 14 0.39 -23.79 -8.08
N LYS A 15 1.47 -24.44 -7.62
CA LYS A 15 1.43 -25.47 -6.58
C LYS A 15 0.89 -24.90 -5.27
N ALA A 16 0.41 -25.79 -4.39
CA ALA A 16 0.15 -25.39 -3.00
C ALA A 16 1.44 -24.85 -2.37
N LEU A 17 1.32 -23.77 -1.61
CA LEU A 17 2.43 -23.20 -0.87
C LEU A 17 2.18 -23.50 0.60
N ASP A 18 3.24 -23.81 1.32
CA ASP A 18 3.17 -24.08 2.75
C ASP A 18 3.17 -22.78 3.55
N PHE A 19 2.29 -22.69 4.55
CA PHE A 19 2.14 -21.50 5.38
C PHE A 19 3.41 -21.19 6.19
N GLY A 20 3.98 -22.20 6.84
CA GLY A 20 5.14 -22.04 7.72
C GLY A 20 6.37 -21.65 6.92
N ASN A 21 6.57 -22.25 5.75
CA ASN A 21 7.67 -21.90 4.85
C ASN A 21 7.58 -20.44 4.39
N ILE A 22 6.40 -19.99 3.93
CA ILE A 22 6.22 -18.58 3.51
C ILE A 22 6.49 -17.62 4.67
N LEU A 23 6.01 -17.93 5.88
CA LEU A 23 6.23 -17.07 7.04
C LEU A 23 7.70 -17.03 7.45
N ASN A 24 8.39 -18.17 7.44
CA ASN A 24 9.81 -18.26 7.77
C ASN A 24 10.68 -17.52 6.76
N GLU A 25 10.45 -17.73 5.46
CA GLU A 25 11.11 -16.96 4.39
C GLU A 25 10.82 -15.46 4.51
N SER A 26 9.60 -15.08 4.92
CA SER A 26 9.24 -13.67 5.15
C SER A 26 10.11 -13.05 6.24
N ILE A 27 10.36 -13.77 7.33
CA ILE A 27 11.20 -13.31 8.45
C ILE A 27 12.65 -13.13 7.97
N GLU A 28 13.19 -14.10 7.23
CA GLU A 28 14.56 -13.99 6.70
C GLU A 28 14.71 -12.83 5.71
N LEU A 29 13.73 -12.63 4.83
CA LEU A 29 13.74 -11.50 3.90
C LEU A 29 13.58 -10.17 4.64
N PHE A 30 12.72 -10.10 5.67
CA PHE A 30 12.54 -8.90 6.48
C PHE A 30 13.83 -8.45 7.19
N LYS A 31 14.66 -9.39 7.66
CA LYS A 31 16.00 -9.06 8.21
C LYS A 31 16.89 -8.33 7.21
N LYS A 32 16.69 -8.53 5.89
CA LYS A 32 17.46 -7.84 4.84
C LYS A 32 16.88 -6.48 4.48
N THR A 33 15.59 -6.26 4.70
CA THR A 33 14.84 -5.10 4.17
C THR A 33 14.33 -4.14 5.25
N TRP A 34 14.49 -4.47 6.55
CA TRP A 34 13.90 -3.71 7.65
C TRP A 34 14.25 -2.22 7.62
N LEU A 35 15.48 -1.86 7.23
CA LEU A 35 15.92 -0.47 7.15
C LEU A 35 15.16 0.28 6.06
N GLN A 36 14.99 -0.33 4.89
CA GLN A 36 14.18 0.21 3.80
C GLN A 36 12.69 0.27 4.20
N GLY A 37 12.22 -0.68 5.01
CA GLY A 37 10.91 -0.61 5.63
C GLY A 37 10.74 0.62 6.52
N VAL A 38 11.73 0.94 7.36
CA VAL A 38 11.72 2.17 8.17
C VAL A 38 11.68 3.41 7.27
N LEU A 39 12.50 3.45 6.21
CA LEU A 39 12.50 4.55 5.25
C LEU A 39 11.14 4.72 4.55
N LEU A 40 10.48 3.62 4.16
CA LEU A 40 9.10 3.66 3.62
C LEU A 40 8.16 4.40 4.58
N GLN A 41 8.21 4.04 5.87
CA GLN A 41 7.33 4.61 6.87
C GLN A 41 7.64 6.09 7.13
N LEU A 42 8.92 6.46 7.18
CA LEU A 42 9.35 7.84 7.34
C LEU A 42 8.93 8.71 6.14
N PHE A 43 9.14 8.25 4.90
CA PHE A 43 8.70 9.00 3.72
C PHE A 43 7.18 9.13 3.67
N THR A 44 6.45 8.05 3.97
CA THR A 44 4.99 8.10 4.03
C THR A 44 4.51 9.10 5.09
N LEU A 45 5.11 9.10 6.28
CA LEU A 45 4.80 10.06 7.33
C LEU A 45 5.09 11.49 6.87
N ILE A 46 6.32 11.79 6.44
CA ILE A 46 6.75 13.13 6.03
C ILE A 46 5.86 13.69 4.92
N ILE A 47 5.49 12.88 3.94
CA ILE A 47 4.62 13.30 2.82
C ILE A 47 3.20 13.63 3.33
N MET A 48 2.69 12.87 4.30
CA MET A 48 1.35 13.08 4.86
C MET A 48 1.31 14.22 5.91
N MET A 49 2.45 14.55 6.55
CA MET A 49 2.53 15.52 7.65
C MET A 49 1.88 16.89 7.33
N PRO A 50 2.13 17.54 6.18
CA PRO A 50 1.51 18.84 5.88
C PRO A 50 -0.01 18.77 5.86
N LEU A 51 -0.57 17.72 5.25
CA LEU A 51 -2.02 17.53 5.18
C LEU A 51 -2.60 17.25 6.57
N ILE A 52 -1.92 16.45 7.39
CA ILE A 52 -2.33 16.19 8.78
C ILE A 52 -2.36 17.51 9.58
N ILE A 53 -1.33 18.34 9.50
CA ILE A 53 -1.30 19.63 10.21
C ILE A 53 -2.47 20.50 9.77
N ILE A 54 -2.69 20.65 8.46
CA ILE A 54 -3.78 21.48 7.92
C ILE A 54 -5.14 20.92 8.35
N LEU A 55 -5.32 19.60 8.36
CA LEU A 55 -6.54 18.92 8.79
C LEU A 55 -6.86 19.18 10.28
N PHE A 56 -5.84 19.30 11.13
CA PHE A 56 -6.01 19.50 12.57
C PHE A 56 -6.11 20.97 13.01
N LEU A 57 -5.67 21.93 12.19
CA LEU A 57 -5.79 23.38 12.49
C LEU A 57 -7.20 23.79 12.89
N PRO A 58 -8.27 23.37 12.17
CA PRO A 58 -9.64 23.66 12.58
C PRO A 58 -9.96 23.16 14.00
N LEU A 59 -9.56 21.93 14.34
CA LEU A 59 -9.84 21.33 15.64
C LEU A 59 -9.16 22.10 16.79
N ILE A 60 -7.95 22.60 16.56
CA ILE A 60 -7.24 23.45 17.55
C ILE A 60 -8.02 24.75 17.77
N GLY A 61 -8.50 25.39 16.69
CA GLY A 61 -9.33 26.59 16.79
C GLY A 61 -10.62 26.36 17.58
N LEU A 62 -11.26 25.20 17.38
CA LEU A 62 -12.44 24.80 18.15
C LEU A 62 -12.13 24.67 19.65
N ILE A 63 -11.02 24.02 20.02
CA ILE A 63 -10.63 23.85 21.42
C ILE A 63 -10.43 25.21 22.11
N ILE A 64 -9.77 26.15 21.43
CA ILE A 64 -9.56 27.52 21.93
C ILE A 64 -10.90 28.24 22.11
N ALA A 65 -11.77 28.19 21.10
CA ALA A 65 -13.09 28.84 21.15
C ALA A 65 -13.98 28.28 22.27
N GLN A 66 -13.91 26.96 22.54
CA GLN A 66 -14.65 26.35 23.65
C GLN A 66 -14.13 26.82 25.02
N GLN A 67 -12.82 27.02 25.17
CA GLN A 67 -12.25 27.56 26.41
C GLN A 67 -12.68 29.01 26.68
N GLU A 68 -12.79 29.84 25.64
CA GLU A 68 -13.16 31.24 25.78
C GLU A 68 -14.66 31.46 26.01
N SER A 69 -15.51 30.70 25.30
CA SER A 69 -16.95 30.99 25.22
C SER A 69 -17.82 30.15 26.16
N GLY A 70 -17.27 29.14 26.82
CA GLY A 70 -18.05 28.20 27.65
C GLY A 70 -19.04 27.33 26.86
N TYR A 71 -19.05 27.42 25.52
CA TYR A 71 -19.83 26.56 24.64
C TYR A 71 -19.28 25.13 24.74
N SER A 72 -19.97 24.30 25.52
CA SER A 72 -19.64 22.88 25.66
C SER A 72 -20.67 22.04 24.91
N GLY A 73 -20.18 21.04 24.17
CA GLY A 73 -21.02 20.03 23.54
C GLY A 73 -21.09 20.09 22.01
N SER A 74 -22.09 19.39 21.45
CA SER A 74 -22.23 19.12 20.02
C SER A 74 -22.51 20.36 19.15
N GLU A 75 -23.02 21.44 19.74
CA GLU A 75 -23.35 22.70 19.06
C GLU A 75 -22.11 23.50 18.64
N ALA A 76 -21.06 23.46 19.47
CA ALA A 76 -19.77 24.06 19.13
C ALA A 76 -19.14 23.36 17.92
N LEU A 77 -19.24 22.03 17.88
CA LEU A 77 -18.73 21.22 16.78
C LEU A 77 -19.54 21.45 15.49
N SER A 78 -20.87 21.47 15.57
CA SER A 78 -21.73 21.64 14.39
C SER A 78 -21.63 23.05 13.80
N GLY A 79 -21.63 24.10 14.63
CA GLY A 79 -21.40 25.48 14.19
C GLY A 79 -20.02 25.68 13.55
N PHE A 80 -19.02 24.97 14.06
CA PHE A 80 -17.66 24.96 13.53
C PHE A 80 -17.55 24.29 12.16
N PHE A 81 -18.14 23.10 11.98
CA PHE A 81 -18.21 22.43 10.68
C PHE A 81 -19.01 23.25 9.66
N ALA A 82 -20.09 23.91 10.08
CA ALA A 82 -20.88 24.80 9.23
C ALA A 82 -20.12 26.08 8.84
N GLY A 83 -19.20 26.54 9.69
CA GLY A 83 -18.32 27.69 9.43
C GLY A 83 -17.12 27.39 8.55
N MET A 84 -16.82 26.11 8.26
CA MET A 84 -15.73 25.77 7.35
C MET A 84 -16.08 26.12 5.90
N SER A 85 -15.14 26.78 5.23
CA SER A 85 -15.33 27.11 3.82
C SER A 85 -15.36 25.83 2.99
N ILE A 86 -16.24 25.79 1.98
CA ILE A 86 -16.31 24.68 1.04
C ILE A 86 -14.97 24.46 0.31
N LEU A 87 -14.21 25.55 0.11
CA LEU A 87 -12.87 25.52 -0.47
C LEU A 87 -11.86 24.77 0.41
N TYR A 88 -11.93 24.94 1.74
CA TYR A 88 -11.09 24.20 2.68
C TYR A 88 -11.40 22.70 2.64
N ILE A 89 -12.67 22.33 2.66
CA ILE A 89 -13.12 20.93 2.57
C ILE A 89 -12.63 20.30 1.25
N LEU A 90 -12.81 21.01 0.14
CA LEU A 90 -12.36 20.55 -1.18
C LEU A 90 -10.83 20.39 -1.24
N PHE A 91 -10.08 21.32 -0.67
CA PHE A 91 -8.61 21.25 -0.61
C PHE A 91 -8.14 20.03 0.16
N ILE A 92 -8.70 19.77 1.35
CA ILE A 92 -8.39 18.57 2.14
C ILE A 92 -8.74 17.30 1.36
N PHE A 93 -9.95 17.26 0.78
CA PHE A 93 -10.40 16.12 0.01
C PHE A 93 -9.45 15.79 -1.14
N VAL A 94 -9.11 16.78 -1.97
CA VAL A 94 -8.14 16.61 -3.07
C VAL A 94 -6.78 16.19 -2.53
N GLY A 95 -6.32 16.80 -1.44
CA GLY A 95 -5.06 16.45 -0.77
C GLY A 95 -4.99 14.98 -0.36
N ILE A 96 -6.06 14.43 0.22
CA ILE A 96 -6.14 13.02 0.62
C ILE A 96 -5.94 12.10 -0.59
N PHE A 97 -6.60 12.38 -1.72
CA PHE A 97 -6.46 11.55 -2.91
C PHE A 97 -5.08 11.66 -3.55
N VAL A 98 -4.53 12.88 -3.66
CA VAL A 98 -3.20 13.10 -4.25
C VAL A 98 -2.12 12.42 -3.40
N LEU A 99 -2.09 12.67 -2.09
CA LEU A 99 -1.08 12.07 -1.21
C LEU A 99 -1.32 10.57 -1.01
N GLY A 100 -2.58 10.12 -1.05
CA GLY A 100 -2.93 8.70 -1.07
C GLY A 100 -2.30 7.98 -2.27
N ALA A 101 -2.36 8.57 -3.46
CA ALA A 101 -1.74 7.98 -4.65
C ALA A 101 -0.21 7.95 -4.54
N VAL A 102 0.41 8.97 -3.94
CA VAL A 102 1.85 8.96 -3.63
C VAL A 102 2.18 7.84 -2.65
N SER A 103 1.37 7.63 -1.61
CA SER A 103 1.56 6.51 -0.66
C SER A 103 1.46 5.14 -1.34
N VAL A 104 0.47 4.94 -2.23
CA VAL A 104 0.37 3.71 -3.03
C VAL A 104 1.59 3.53 -3.95
N ALA A 105 2.11 4.62 -4.53
CA ALA A 105 3.31 4.60 -5.34
C ALA A 105 4.56 4.20 -4.53
N LEU A 106 4.71 4.70 -3.30
CA LEU A 106 5.76 4.30 -2.37
C LEU A 106 5.66 2.81 -2.00
N ASN A 107 4.46 2.30 -1.74
CA ASN A 107 4.25 0.87 -1.46
C ASN A 107 4.59 0.00 -2.67
N ALA A 108 4.22 0.42 -3.88
CA ALA A 108 4.59 -0.25 -5.12
C ALA A 108 6.12 -0.26 -5.31
N ALA A 109 6.79 0.87 -5.04
CA ALA A 109 8.25 0.97 -5.08
C ALA A 109 8.92 0.08 -4.03
N PHE A 110 8.31 -0.04 -2.84
CA PHE A 110 8.82 -0.92 -1.80
C PHE A 110 8.83 -2.40 -2.22
N PHE A 111 7.82 -2.88 -2.96
CA PHE A 111 7.88 -4.22 -3.55
C PHE A 111 9.06 -4.41 -4.52
N ARG A 112 9.38 -3.38 -5.31
CA ARG A 112 10.58 -3.39 -6.18
C ARG A 112 11.87 -3.39 -5.36
N ILE A 113 11.92 -2.68 -4.23
CA ILE A 113 13.06 -2.68 -3.31
C ILE A 113 13.24 -4.05 -2.63
N ILE A 114 12.15 -4.67 -2.17
CA ILE A 114 12.18 -6.04 -1.63
C ILE A 114 12.74 -6.99 -2.70
N TYR A 115 12.30 -6.87 -3.95
CA TYR A 115 12.85 -7.64 -5.06
C TYR A 115 14.35 -7.47 -5.20
N LYS A 116 14.85 -6.23 -5.29
CA LYS A 116 16.29 -5.98 -5.39
C LYS A 116 17.07 -6.66 -4.26
N LEU A 117 16.61 -6.51 -3.02
CA LEU A 117 17.30 -7.06 -1.84
C LEU A 117 17.17 -8.59 -1.71
N ASP A 118 16.09 -9.18 -2.21
CA ASP A 118 15.94 -10.64 -2.31
C ASP A 118 17.00 -11.25 -3.25
N TYR A 119 17.30 -10.55 -4.35
CA TYR A 119 18.34 -10.91 -5.32
C TYR A 119 19.73 -10.31 -5.00
N ASN A 120 19.91 -9.74 -3.80
CA ASN A 120 21.15 -9.10 -3.33
C ASN A 120 21.66 -7.96 -4.22
N GLU A 121 20.78 -7.27 -4.94
CA GLU A 121 21.06 -6.04 -5.67
C GLU A 121 21.13 -4.83 -4.73
N THR A 122 21.75 -3.75 -5.19
CA THR A 122 21.88 -2.51 -4.42
C THR A 122 20.62 -1.64 -4.52
N VAL A 123 20.32 -0.96 -3.41
CA VAL A 123 19.18 -0.05 -3.30
C VAL A 123 19.68 1.34 -2.97
N THR A 124 19.07 2.32 -3.61
CA THR A 124 19.31 3.75 -3.36
C THR A 124 18.02 4.41 -2.89
N THR A 125 18.14 5.54 -2.20
CA THR A 125 16.97 6.27 -1.66
C THR A 125 16.01 6.72 -2.77
N SER A 126 16.51 7.00 -3.98
CA SER A 126 15.67 7.40 -5.11
C SER A 126 14.76 6.27 -5.62
N ASP A 127 15.07 5.00 -5.31
CA ASP A 127 14.24 3.86 -5.69
C ASP A 127 12.82 3.94 -5.11
N PHE A 128 12.64 4.58 -3.94
CA PHE A 128 11.31 4.79 -3.34
C PHE A 128 10.40 5.67 -4.21
N PHE A 129 10.99 6.63 -4.92
CA PHE A 129 10.24 7.60 -5.71
C PHE A 129 10.13 7.19 -7.18
N TYR A 130 10.50 5.95 -7.54
CA TYR A 130 10.48 5.44 -8.91
C TYR A 130 9.11 5.63 -9.57
N PHE A 131 8.03 5.29 -8.87
CA PHE A 131 6.67 5.39 -9.38
C PHE A 131 6.00 6.76 -9.17
N VAL A 132 6.68 7.71 -8.51
CA VAL A 132 6.18 9.07 -8.24
C VAL A 132 6.56 10.02 -9.40
N LYS A 133 6.49 9.54 -10.65
CA LYS A 133 6.86 10.31 -11.84
C LYS A 133 5.94 10.02 -13.03
N GLY A 134 5.61 11.08 -13.78
CA GLY A 134 4.99 11.02 -15.10
C GLY A 134 3.77 10.09 -15.22
N LYS A 135 3.81 9.19 -16.22
CA LYS A 135 2.71 8.27 -16.56
C LYS A 135 2.43 7.21 -15.49
N HIS A 136 3.42 6.84 -14.67
CA HIS A 136 3.25 5.85 -13.61
C HIS A 136 2.30 6.33 -12.52
N LEU A 137 2.46 7.59 -12.08
CA LEU A 137 1.63 8.16 -11.02
C LEU A 137 0.16 8.27 -11.44
N SER A 138 -0.10 8.63 -12.71
CA SER A 138 -1.47 8.66 -13.26
C SER A 138 -2.12 7.27 -13.24
N LYS A 139 -1.41 6.21 -13.66
CA LYS A 139 -1.95 4.85 -13.63
C LYS A 139 -2.18 4.36 -12.19
N ILE A 140 -1.26 4.66 -11.26
CA ILE A 140 -1.45 4.38 -9.83
C ILE A 140 -2.65 5.12 -9.25
N PHE A 141 -2.85 6.39 -9.62
CA PHE A 141 -4.00 7.15 -9.16
C PHE A 141 -5.33 6.49 -9.59
N VAL A 142 -5.45 6.07 -10.85
CA VAL A 142 -6.64 5.33 -11.33
C VAL A 142 -6.77 3.98 -10.64
N LEU A 143 -5.67 3.26 -10.39
CA LEU A 143 -5.69 1.99 -9.66
C LEU A 143 -6.14 2.16 -8.20
N MET A 144 -5.72 3.24 -7.53
CA MET A 144 -6.16 3.62 -6.20
C MET A 144 -7.66 3.93 -6.19
N LEU A 145 -8.15 4.70 -7.17
CA LEU A 145 -9.59 4.97 -7.31
C LEU A 145 -10.40 3.69 -7.55
N ALA A 146 -9.88 2.76 -8.36
CA ALA A 146 -10.52 1.45 -8.57
C ALA A 146 -10.59 0.65 -7.27
N SER A 147 -9.50 0.60 -6.49
CA SER A 147 -9.45 -0.06 -5.18
C SER A 147 -10.47 0.56 -4.21
N PHE A 148 -10.51 1.89 -4.12
CA PHE A 148 -11.45 2.62 -3.27
C PHE A 148 -12.91 2.38 -3.68
N GLY A 149 -13.21 2.42 -4.98
CA GLY A 149 -14.54 2.12 -5.51
C GLY A 149 -15.00 0.69 -5.20
N ILE A 150 -14.13 -0.30 -5.40
CA ILE A 150 -14.42 -1.70 -5.05
C ILE A 150 -14.67 -1.85 -3.55
N ALA A 151 -13.87 -1.19 -2.70
CA ALA A 151 -14.05 -1.22 -1.26
C ALA A 151 -15.40 -0.60 -0.83
N ILE A 152 -15.78 0.56 -1.38
CA ILE A 152 -17.08 1.20 -1.11
C ILE A 152 -18.23 0.28 -1.51
N LEU A 153 -18.19 -0.26 -2.73
CA LEU A 153 -19.24 -1.16 -3.21
C LEU A 153 -19.35 -2.39 -2.29
N ALA A 154 -18.23 -2.99 -1.89
CA ALA A 154 -18.23 -4.11 -0.96
C ALA A 154 -18.84 -3.76 0.41
N MET A 155 -18.59 -2.55 0.93
CA MET A 155 -19.20 -2.08 2.18
C MET A 155 -20.71 -1.86 2.04
N MET A 156 -21.17 -1.32 0.91
CA MET A 156 -22.61 -1.12 0.64
C MET A 156 -23.40 -2.43 0.56
N LEU A 157 -22.74 -3.56 0.21
CA LEU A 157 -23.33 -4.89 0.22
C LEU A 157 -23.27 -5.55 1.63
N CYS A 158 -23.73 -4.84 2.66
CA CYS A 158 -23.82 -5.31 4.05
C CYS A 158 -22.46 -5.62 4.73
N TYR A 159 -21.38 -4.93 4.35
CA TYR A 159 -20.02 -5.04 4.89
C TYR A 159 -19.31 -6.39 4.74
N LEU A 160 -20.00 -7.53 4.76
CA LEU A 160 -19.39 -8.87 4.64
C LEU A 160 -18.43 -9.02 3.44
N PRO A 161 -18.74 -8.49 2.24
CA PRO A 161 -17.84 -8.61 1.10
C PRO A 161 -16.48 -7.90 1.28
N ILE A 162 -16.35 -6.92 2.20
CA ILE A 162 -15.08 -6.20 2.39
C ILE A 162 -13.97 -7.15 2.86
N PHE A 163 -14.31 -8.09 3.74
CA PHE A 163 -13.38 -9.09 4.25
C PHE A 163 -12.88 -10.02 3.16
N TYR A 164 -13.70 -10.28 2.14
CA TYR A 164 -13.27 -11.06 0.99
C TYR A 164 -12.34 -10.25 0.07
N VAL A 165 -12.77 -9.05 -0.35
CA VAL A 165 -12.06 -8.27 -1.38
C VAL A 165 -10.76 -7.65 -0.88
N MET A 166 -10.55 -7.50 0.43
CA MET A 166 -9.31 -6.95 0.98
C MET A 166 -8.06 -7.71 0.51
N ILE A 167 -8.16 -9.03 0.28
CA ILE A 167 -7.05 -9.87 -0.17
C ILE A 167 -6.74 -9.63 -1.67
N PRO A 168 -7.70 -9.72 -2.61
CA PRO A 168 -7.50 -9.23 -3.97
C PRO A 168 -6.94 -7.81 -4.07
N LEU A 169 -7.46 -6.88 -3.28
CA LEU A 169 -7.04 -5.47 -3.32
C LEU A 169 -5.58 -5.31 -2.86
N SER A 170 -5.11 -6.09 -1.90
CA SER A 170 -3.73 -6.00 -1.42
C SER A 170 -2.69 -6.40 -2.48
N TYR A 171 -3.10 -7.17 -3.51
CA TYR A 171 -2.24 -7.53 -4.64
C TYR A 171 -2.12 -6.45 -5.74
N PHE A 172 -2.93 -5.39 -5.71
CA PHE A 172 -2.95 -4.39 -6.78
C PHE A 172 -1.57 -3.75 -7.00
N SER A 173 -0.94 -3.31 -5.90
CA SER A 173 0.38 -2.66 -5.97
C SER A 173 1.45 -3.59 -6.51
N ILE A 174 1.55 -4.83 -6.01
CA ILE A 174 2.61 -5.75 -6.46
C ILE A 174 2.41 -6.24 -7.90
N VAL A 175 1.16 -6.48 -8.32
CA VAL A 175 0.86 -6.83 -9.72
C VAL A 175 1.23 -5.67 -10.64
N TYR A 176 0.93 -4.43 -10.25
CA TYR A 176 1.33 -3.24 -10.98
C TYR A 176 2.86 -3.07 -11.02
N THR A 177 3.56 -3.25 -9.89
CA THR A 177 5.01 -3.07 -9.78
C THR A 177 5.77 -3.91 -10.80
N PHE A 178 5.35 -5.16 -11.01
CA PHE A 178 6.05 -6.11 -11.88
C PHE A 178 5.40 -6.31 -13.25
N ASN A 179 4.29 -5.62 -13.52
CA ASN A 179 3.64 -5.61 -14.84
C ASN A 179 3.05 -4.21 -15.13
N PRO A 180 3.86 -3.14 -15.14
CA PRO A 180 3.39 -1.77 -15.30
C PRO A 180 2.76 -1.52 -16.67
N GLU A 181 3.00 -2.39 -17.67
CA GLU A 181 2.40 -2.34 -19.00
C GLU A 181 0.90 -2.67 -19.01
N LEU A 182 0.43 -3.46 -18.03
CA LEU A 182 -0.98 -3.86 -17.96
C LEU A 182 -1.90 -2.65 -17.77
N SER A 183 -3.08 -2.72 -18.37
CA SER A 183 -4.16 -1.77 -18.07
C SER A 183 -4.68 -1.98 -16.65
N VAL A 184 -5.34 -0.96 -16.08
CA VAL A 184 -5.91 -1.03 -14.72
C VAL A 184 -6.86 -2.23 -14.59
N GLY A 185 -7.74 -2.45 -15.57
CA GLY A 185 -8.66 -3.58 -15.55
C GLY A 185 -7.96 -4.94 -15.57
N GLU A 186 -6.82 -5.07 -16.27
CA GLU A 186 -6.02 -6.29 -16.29
C GLU A 186 -5.28 -6.52 -14.97
N ILE A 187 -4.80 -5.46 -14.32
CA ILE A 187 -4.22 -5.51 -12.97
C ILE A 187 -5.28 -5.99 -11.97
N VAL A 188 -6.49 -5.40 -12.00
CA VAL A 188 -7.61 -5.82 -11.15
C VAL A 188 -7.91 -7.31 -11.37
N LYS A 189 -8.12 -7.75 -12.61
CA LYS A 189 -8.41 -9.15 -12.93
C LYS A 189 -7.33 -10.11 -12.43
N THR A 190 -6.06 -9.77 -12.65
CA THR A 190 -4.92 -10.58 -12.21
C THR A 190 -4.85 -10.66 -10.69
N SER A 191 -5.05 -9.53 -10.00
CA SER A 191 -5.03 -9.43 -8.54
C SER A 191 -6.17 -10.23 -7.89
N PHE A 192 -7.38 -10.17 -8.45
CA PHE A 192 -8.48 -11.04 -8.03
C PHE A 192 -8.18 -12.51 -8.28
N LYS A 193 -7.54 -12.86 -9.40
CA LYS A 193 -7.21 -14.25 -9.70
C LYS A 193 -6.20 -14.85 -8.70
N ILE A 194 -5.11 -14.15 -8.39
CA ILE A 194 -4.16 -14.60 -7.37
C ILE A 194 -4.77 -14.55 -5.96
N GLY A 195 -5.48 -13.47 -5.64
CA GLY A 195 -6.14 -13.28 -4.34
C GLY A 195 -7.16 -14.37 -4.05
N ASN A 196 -7.95 -14.80 -5.05
CA ASN A 196 -8.89 -15.91 -4.89
C ASN A 196 -8.16 -17.25 -4.76
N LYS A 197 -7.15 -17.49 -5.60
CA LYS A 197 -6.41 -18.77 -5.63
C LYS A 197 -5.65 -19.03 -4.34
N LYS A 198 -5.14 -17.99 -3.67
CA LYS A 198 -4.31 -18.07 -2.47
C LYS A 198 -4.97 -17.41 -1.25
N TRP A 199 -6.29 -17.21 -1.27
CA TRP A 199 -7.00 -16.37 -0.30
C TRP A 199 -6.65 -16.70 1.15
N LEU A 200 -6.83 -17.95 1.58
CA LEU A 200 -6.58 -18.37 2.96
C LEU A 200 -5.11 -18.27 3.37
N LEU A 201 -4.19 -18.58 2.45
CA LEU A 201 -2.76 -18.47 2.69
C LEU A 201 -2.36 -17.00 2.89
N THR A 202 -2.79 -16.12 1.98
CA THR A 202 -2.50 -14.69 2.06
C THR A 202 -3.12 -14.08 3.30
N PHE A 203 -4.40 -14.36 3.57
CA PHE A 203 -5.10 -13.90 4.76
C PHE A 203 -4.37 -14.32 6.04
N GLY A 204 -4.09 -15.62 6.20
CA GLY A 204 -3.44 -16.13 7.40
C GLY A 204 -2.04 -15.55 7.61
N THR A 205 -1.23 -15.48 6.55
CA THR A 205 0.15 -14.96 6.66
C THR A 205 0.17 -13.47 6.92
N MET A 206 -0.73 -12.69 6.30
CA MET A 206 -0.90 -11.26 6.60
C MET A 206 -1.41 -11.05 8.03
N PHE A 207 -2.33 -11.87 8.52
CA PHE A 207 -2.85 -11.79 9.88
C PHE A 207 -1.75 -12.04 10.91
N VAL A 208 -0.97 -13.11 10.73
CA VAL A 208 0.17 -13.41 11.62
C VAL A 208 1.24 -12.34 11.51
N ALA A 209 1.59 -11.89 10.30
CA ALA A 209 2.57 -10.83 10.10
C ALA A 209 2.15 -9.52 10.78
N SER A 210 0.88 -9.12 10.64
CA SER A 210 0.36 -7.91 11.28
C SER A 210 0.35 -8.03 12.81
N THR A 211 -0.07 -9.18 13.33
CA THR A 211 -0.10 -9.42 14.79
C THR A 211 1.31 -9.40 15.37
N LEU A 212 2.28 -10.06 14.73
CA LEU A 212 3.69 -10.04 15.16
C LEU A 212 4.27 -8.62 15.10
N ALA A 213 4.00 -7.88 14.03
CA ALA A 213 4.43 -6.50 13.91
C ALA A 213 3.86 -5.63 15.04
N GLN A 214 2.57 -5.78 15.37
CA GLN A 214 1.96 -5.01 16.45
C GLN A 214 2.51 -5.39 17.83
N LEU A 215 2.67 -6.68 18.12
CA LEU A 215 3.19 -7.14 19.41
C LEU A 215 4.64 -6.68 19.62
N VAL A 216 5.52 -6.90 18.63
CA VAL A 216 6.92 -6.46 18.72
C VAL A 216 7.01 -4.93 18.72
N GLY A 217 6.19 -4.27 17.90
CA GLY A 217 6.12 -2.81 17.85
C GLY A 217 5.76 -2.17 19.19
N LEU A 218 4.79 -2.76 19.90
CA LEU A 218 4.38 -2.34 21.24
C LEU A 218 5.48 -2.61 22.28
N LEU A 219 6.11 -3.79 22.24
CA LEU A 219 7.21 -4.15 23.15
C LEU A 219 8.42 -3.21 23.02
N LEU A 220 8.64 -2.65 21.83
CA LEU A 220 9.69 -1.67 21.54
C LEU A 220 9.18 -0.22 21.68
N CYS A 221 8.34 0.04 22.68
CA CYS A 221 7.84 1.37 23.07
C CYS A 221 7.18 2.16 21.93
N GLY A 222 6.50 1.47 21.02
CA GLY A 222 5.79 2.10 19.89
C GLY A 222 6.70 2.52 18.73
N ILE A 223 7.96 2.87 18.97
CA ILE A 223 8.95 3.13 17.90
C ILE A 223 9.17 1.87 17.06
N GLY A 224 9.07 0.68 17.68
CA GLY A 224 9.13 -0.58 16.96
C GLY A 224 8.06 -0.73 15.87
N PHE A 225 6.94 0.00 15.90
CA PHE A 225 5.98 -0.02 14.80
C PHE A 225 6.59 0.49 13.49
N LEU A 226 7.48 1.49 13.55
CA LEU A 226 8.18 2.00 12.36
C LEU A 226 9.05 0.93 11.71
N VAL A 227 9.65 0.07 12.54
CA VAL A 227 10.51 -1.03 12.08
C VAL A 227 9.68 -2.20 11.57
N THR A 228 8.64 -2.58 12.29
CA THR A 228 7.96 -3.87 12.10
C THR A 228 6.73 -3.80 11.21
N ALA A 229 6.04 -2.66 11.09
CA ALA A 229 4.87 -2.53 10.22
C ALA A 229 5.12 -2.96 8.75
N PRO A 230 6.28 -2.68 8.14
CA PRO A 230 6.61 -3.15 6.79
C PRO A 230 6.70 -4.68 6.64
N PHE A 231 6.68 -5.45 7.73
CA PHE A 231 6.71 -6.91 7.66
C PHE A 231 5.55 -7.49 6.85
N VAL A 232 4.38 -6.85 6.88
CA VAL A 232 3.17 -7.30 6.15
C VAL A 232 3.35 -7.42 4.62
N TYR A 233 4.32 -6.70 4.03
CA TYR A 233 4.60 -6.78 2.59
C TYR A 233 5.34 -8.08 2.20
N HIS A 234 6.02 -8.73 3.13
CA HIS A 234 6.93 -9.85 2.82
C HIS A 234 6.20 -11.14 2.44
N PRO A 235 5.18 -11.60 3.18
CA PRO A 235 4.42 -12.77 2.75
C PRO A 235 3.74 -12.55 1.40
N MET A 236 3.21 -11.35 1.14
CA MET A 236 2.60 -11.02 -0.15
C MET A 236 3.62 -11.08 -1.29
N TYR A 237 4.81 -10.53 -1.08
CA TYR A 237 5.92 -10.60 -2.03
C TYR A 237 6.29 -12.06 -2.36
N LEU A 238 6.48 -12.90 -1.34
CA LEU A 238 6.88 -14.29 -1.52
C LEU A 238 5.77 -15.15 -2.15
N ILE A 239 4.50 -14.91 -1.81
CA ILE A 239 3.38 -15.58 -2.49
C ILE A 239 3.36 -15.18 -3.96
N TYR A 240 3.51 -13.89 -4.28
CA TYR A 240 3.57 -13.44 -5.67
C TYR A 240 4.76 -14.06 -6.43
N LYS A 241 5.96 -14.06 -5.82
CA LYS A 241 7.19 -14.68 -6.36
C LYS A 241 6.97 -16.16 -6.68
N ASN A 242 6.37 -16.92 -5.76
CA ASN A 242 6.18 -18.35 -5.93
C ASN A 242 4.99 -18.74 -6.84
N VAL A 243 4.01 -17.85 -7.04
CA VAL A 243 2.83 -18.11 -7.90
C VAL A 243 3.04 -17.62 -9.33
N ILE A 244 3.51 -16.39 -9.49
CA ILE A 244 3.67 -15.72 -10.79
C ILE A 244 5.16 -15.63 -11.16
N GLY A 245 6.00 -15.33 -10.18
CA GLY A 245 7.40 -15.00 -10.41
C GLY A 245 7.57 -13.65 -11.11
N PHE A 246 8.82 -13.30 -11.35
CA PHE A 246 9.18 -12.06 -12.04
C PHE A 246 9.55 -12.41 -13.48
N LYS A 247 9.38 -11.47 -14.42
CA LYS A 247 10.01 -11.64 -15.73
C LYS A 247 11.52 -11.63 -15.51
N GLU A 248 12.25 -12.55 -16.14
CA GLU A 248 13.69 -12.38 -16.31
C GLU A 248 13.90 -11.00 -16.93
N THR A 249 14.50 -10.08 -16.18
CA THR A 249 14.84 -8.75 -16.70
C THR A 249 15.93 -8.91 -17.74
N ASP A 250 15.56 -8.65 -18.99
CA ASP A 250 16.51 -8.48 -20.09
C ASP A 250 17.36 -7.24 -19.77
N PRO A 251 18.71 -7.31 -19.75
CA PRO A 251 19.62 -6.21 -19.37
C PRO A 251 19.41 -4.89 -20.12
N ILE A 252 18.62 -4.90 -21.20
CA ILE A 252 18.34 -3.77 -22.07
C ILE A 252 17.42 -2.73 -21.38
N GLU A 253 16.57 -3.12 -20.41
CA GLU A 253 15.73 -2.15 -19.67
C GLU A 253 16.52 -1.25 -18.71
N GLU A 254 17.76 -1.61 -18.35
CA GLU A 254 18.66 -0.76 -17.56
C GLU A 254 19.32 0.36 -18.39
N ILE A 255 19.43 0.18 -19.71
CA ILE A 255 20.17 1.09 -20.59
C ILE A 255 19.33 2.33 -20.98
N GLY A 256 18.01 2.27 -20.82
CA GLY A 256 17.07 3.36 -21.16
C GLY A 256 16.94 4.48 -20.12
N LEU A 257 17.71 4.44 -19.03
CA LEU A 257 17.65 5.43 -17.93
C LEU A 257 18.82 6.42 -17.91
N LEU A 258 19.66 6.44 -18.94
CA LEU A 258 20.69 7.48 -19.06
C LEU A 258 20.03 8.83 -19.35
N PRO A 259 20.25 9.87 -18.53
CA PRO A 259 19.88 11.23 -18.88
C PRO A 259 20.78 11.71 -20.03
N GLU A 260 20.17 12.28 -21.08
CA GLU A 260 20.87 13.25 -21.94
C GLU A 260 21.16 14.52 -21.16
#